data_AF-A0A251XV74-F1
#
_entry.id   AF-A0A251XV74-F1
#
_cell.length_a   1.000
_cell.length_b   1.000
_cell.length_c   1.000
_cell.angle_alpha   90.00
_cell.angle_beta   90.00
_cell.angle_gamma   90.00
#
_symmetry.space_group_name_H-M   'P 1'
#
loop_
_entity.id
_entity.type
_entity.pdbx_description
1 polymer ?
#
loop_
_entity_poly.entity_id
_entity_poly.type
_entity_poly.pdbx_seq_one_letter_code
_entity_poly.pdbx_strand_id
1 'polypeptide(L)'
;MEECQSPVFMFVEVVDGDVHVHAQAPAEAPTSRGFASILAQGLEGLPAEEVLAVPDDYPSTIGLDAAVSPLRMRGMTAMLGRVKRQVRERLAG
;
A
#
# COMPACT_ATOMS: atom_id res chain seq x y z
N MET A 1 25.09 -9.63 -8.55
CA MET A 1 24.27 -8.51 -9.06
C MET A 1 23.70 -7.84 -7.84
N GLU A 2 24.03 -6.57 -7.60
CA GLU A 2 23.30 -5.75 -6.64
C GLU A 2 21.93 -5.51 -7.29
N GLU A 3 21.00 -6.45 -7.07
CA GLU A 3 19.60 -6.18 -7.28
C GLU A 3 19.32 -4.96 -6.42
N CYS A 4 19.09 -3.82 -7.07
CA CYS A 4 18.73 -2.58 -6.42
C CYS A 4 17.37 -2.79 -5.74
N GLN A 5 17.37 -3.47 -4.59
CA GLN A 5 16.25 -3.59 -3.67
C GLN A 5 16.13 -2.24 -2.98
N SER A 6 15.70 -1.25 -3.76
CA SER A 6 15.40 0.08 -3.28
C SER A 6 14.22 -0.03 -2.31
N PRO A 7 14.44 0.14 -1.00
CA PRO A 7 13.41 -0.17 -0.01
C PRO A 7 12.27 0.84 -0.12
N VAL A 8 11.03 0.34 -0.19
CA VAL A 8 9.82 1.15 -0.01
C VAL A 8 9.46 1.12 1.46
N PHE A 9 9.37 2.30 2.06
CA PHE A 9 8.93 2.48 3.44
C PHE A 9 7.45 2.87 3.44
N MET A 10 6.65 2.17 4.24
CA MET A 10 5.25 2.51 4.48
C MET A 10 4.94 2.43 5.96
N PHE A 11 4.35 3.49 6.50
CA PHE A 11 3.91 3.63 7.86
C PHE A 11 2.46 4.09 7.87
N VAL A 12 1.69 3.59 8.82
CA VAL A 12 0.27 3.90 8.95
C VAL A 12 0.03 4.54 10.31
N GLU A 13 -0.80 5.56 10.37
CA GLU A 13 -1.37 6.12 11.59
C GLU A 13 -2.88 5.94 11.60
N VAL A 14 -3.45 5.87 12.80
CA VAL A 14 -4.91 5.88 13.01
C VAL A 14 -5.19 6.99 14.00
N VAL A 15 -5.88 8.03 13.57
CA VAL A 15 -6.20 9.21 14.38
C VAL A 15 -7.71 9.40 14.34
N ASP A 16 -8.34 9.44 15.52
CA ASP A 16 -9.81 9.54 15.64
C ASP A 16 -10.60 8.47 14.86
N GLY A 17 -9.97 7.33 14.56
CA GLY A 17 -10.54 6.23 13.79
C GLY A 17 -10.19 6.24 12.29
N ASP A 18 -9.62 7.33 11.80
CA ASP A 18 -9.27 7.53 10.40
C ASP A 18 -7.81 7.14 10.12
N VAL A 19 -7.58 6.52 8.97
CA VAL A 19 -6.29 5.97 8.56
C VAL A 19 -5.50 7.01 7.76
N HIS A 20 -4.24 7.22 8.15
CA HIS A 20 -3.28 8.04 7.42
C HIS A 20 -2.11 7.18 6.95
N VAL A 21 -1.77 7.24 5.67
CA VAL A 21 -0.75 6.36 5.08
C VAL A 21 0.44 7.16 4.58
N HIS A 22 1.57 7.03 5.26
CA HIS A 22 2.83 7.62 4.86
C HIS A 22 3.65 6.63 4.06
N ALA A 23 3.94 6.96 2.80
CA ALA A 23 4.74 6.12 1.91
C ALA A 23 5.93 6.89 1.34
N GLN A 24 7.11 6.28 1.38
CA GLN A 24 8.32 6.82 0.79
C GLN A 24 9.02 5.76 -0.05
N ALA A 25 9.32 6.11 -1.30
CA ALA A 25 10.04 5.26 -2.23
C ALA A 25 11.05 6.08 -3.03
N PRO A 26 12.24 5.53 -3.31
CA PRO A 26 13.30 6.24 -4.04
C PRO A 26 12.96 6.39 -5.54
N ALA A 27 13.71 7.26 -6.24
CA ALA A 27 13.35 7.68 -7.61
C ALA A 27 13.62 6.59 -8.65
N GLU A 28 14.56 5.73 -8.31
CA GLU A 28 15.04 4.58 -9.05
C GLU A 28 13.99 3.45 -9.08
N ALA A 29 12.95 3.50 -8.24
CA ALA A 29 11.88 2.51 -8.15
C ALA A 29 10.51 3.07 -8.58
N PRO A 30 10.32 3.50 -9.85
CA PRO A 30 9.14 4.24 -10.29
C PRO A 30 7.84 3.45 -10.14
N THR A 31 7.84 2.14 -10.40
CA THR A 31 6.64 1.30 -10.27
C THR A 31 6.24 1.14 -8.81
N SER A 32 7.19 0.77 -7.93
CA SER A 32 6.92 0.58 -6.50
C SER A 32 6.51 1.89 -5.84
N ARG A 33 7.11 3.01 -6.25
CA ARG A 33 6.68 4.35 -5.87
C ARG A 33 5.24 4.63 -6.30
N GLY A 34 4.89 4.34 -7.55
CA GLY A 34 3.52 4.52 -8.05
C GLY A 34 2.48 3.72 -7.25
N PHE A 35 2.75 2.44 -6.97
CA PHE A 35 1.87 1.62 -6.13
C PHE A 35 1.72 2.16 -4.71
N ALA A 36 2.84 2.57 -4.10
CA ALA A 36 2.82 3.14 -2.76
C ALA A 36 2.03 4.46 -2.73
N SER A 37 2.15 5.30 -3.78
CA SER A 37 1.35 6.53 -3.92
C SER A 37 -0.14 6.26 -4.12
N ILE A 38 -0.50 5.27 -4.94
CA ILE A 38 -1.91 4.89 -5.15
C ILE A 38 -2.53 4.41 -3.84
N LEU A 39 -1.83 3.55 -3.08
CA LEU A 39 -2.32 3.08 -1.79
C LEU A 39 -2.38 4.20 -0.77
N ALA A 40 -1.39 5.09 -0.72
CA ALA A 40 -1.39 6.21 0.21
C ALA A 40 -2.58 7.13 -0.05
N GLN A 41 -2.76 7.57 -1.30
CA GLN A 41 -3.84 8.48 -1.67
C GLN A 41 -5.23 7.83 -1.59
N GLY A 42 -5.34 6.55 -1.95
CA GLY A 42 -6.62 5.85 -1.98
C GLY A 42 -7.14 5.45 -0.60
N LEU A 43 -6.27 5.39 0.41
CA LEU A 43 -6.64 5.00 1.78
C LEU A 43 -6.62 6.17 2.77
N GLU A 44 -6.11 7.33 2.36
CA GLU A 44 -5.98 8.52 3.20
C GLU A 44 -7.35 9.00 3.71
N GLY A 45 -7.46 9.14 5.03
CA GLY A 45 -8.64 9.64 5.72
C GLY A 45 -9.83 8.68 5.72
N LEU A 46 -9.66 7.44 5.23
CA LEU A 46 -10.72 6.43 5.34
C LEU A 46 -10.78 5.87 6.76
N PRO A 47 -11.97 5.54 7.27
CA PRO A 47 -12.09 4.89 8.56
C PRO A 47 -11.43 3.51 8.51
N ALA A 48 -10.87 3.09 9.64
CA ALA A 48 -10.09 1.86 9.72
C ALA A 48 -10.88 0.61 9.27
N GLU A 49 -12.19 0.56 9.52
CA GLU A 49 -13.04 -0.53 9.05
C GLU A 49 -13.13 -0.61 7.52
N GLU A 50 -13.22 0.52 6.83
CA GLU A 50 -13.27 0.57 5.37
C GLU A 50 -11.93 0.15 4.77
N VAL A 51 -10.81 0.61 5.34
CA VAL A 51 -9.47 0.18 4.91
C VAL A 51 -9.28 -1.33 5.07
N LEU A 52 -9.79 -1.92 6.15
CA LEU A 52 -9.73 -3.36 6.38
C LEU A 52 -10.67 -4.15 5.45
N ALA A 53 -11.77 -3.53 5.01
CA ALA A 53 -12.74 -4.10 4.09
C ALA A 53 -12.33 -4.04 2.62
N VAL A 54 -11.33 -3.21 2.25
CA VAL A 54 -10.76 -3.20 0.89
C VAL A 54 -10.41 -4.64 0.48
N PRO A 55 -10.79 -5.15 -0.69
CA PRO A 55 -10.42 -6.51 -1.11
C PRO A 55 -8.90 -6.69 -1.28
N ASP A 56 -8.34 -7.86 -0.94
CA ASP A 56 -6.90 -8.12 -1.12
C ASP A 56 -6.47 -8.16 -2.59
N ASP A 57 -7.41 -8.44 -3.48
CA ASP A 57 -7.25 -8.41 -4.93
C ASP A 57 -7.51 -7.03 -5.56
N TYR A 58 -7.80 -6.00 -4.75
CA TYR A 58 -8.01 -4.63 -5.21
C TYR A 58 -6.96 -4.11 -6.21
N PRO A 59 -5.64 -4.39 -6.05
CA PRO A 59 -4.66 -4.01 -7.06
C PRO A 59 -5.02 -4.50 -8.48
N SER A 60 -5.57 -5.71 -8.59
CA SER A 60 -5.98 -6.31 -9.86
C SER A 60 -7.30 -5.76 -10.39
N THR A 61 -8.13 -5.12 -9.58
CA THR A 61 -9.45 -4.63 -9.98
C THR A 61 -9.43 -3.23 -10.60
N ILE A 62 -8.33 -2.49 -10.44
CA ILE A 62 -8.18 -1.11 -10.94
C ILE A 62 -7.51 -1.02 -12.33
N GLY A 63 -7.44 -2.13 -13.07
CA GLY A 63 -6.96 -2.15 -14.46
C GLY A 63 -5.45 -1.99 -14.65
N LEU A 64 -4.66 -2.12 -13.57
CA LEU A 64 -3.20 -2.03 -13.61
C LEU A 64 -2.54 -3.27 -14.24
N ASP A 65 -3.26 -4.38 -14.34
CA ASP A 65 -2.80 -5.62 -14.97
C ASP A 65 -2.42 -5.43 -16.45
N ALA A 66 -3.02 -4.46 -17.13
CA ALA A 66 -2.65 -4.08 -18.49
C ALA A 66 -1.34 -3.27 -18.57
N ALA A 67 -0.93 -2.63 -17.47
CA ALA A 67 0.23 -1.72 -17.44
C ALA A 67 1.48 -2.35 -16.82
N VAL A 68 1.33 -3.38 -15.97
CA VAL A 68 2.44 -4.01 -15.25
C VAL A 68 2.30 -5.53 -15.19
N SER A 69 3.44 -6.22 -15.06
CA SER A 69 3.42 -7.69 -14.99
C SER A 69 2.76 -8.21 -13.70
N PRO A 70 2.22 -9.44 -13.69
CA PRO A 70 1.64 -10.06 -12.50
C PRO A 70 2.61 -10.10 -11.31
N LEU A 71 3.92 -10.22 -11.56
CA LEU A 71 4.93 -10.19 -10.50
C LEU A 71 5.01 -8.82 -9.81
N ARG A 72 4.88 -7.72 -10.57
CA ARG A 72 4.82 -6.36 -10.00
C ARG A 72 3.54 -6.15 -9.21
N MET A 73 2.42 -6.66 -9.69
CA MET A 73 1.14 -6.60 -8.98
C MET A 73 1.18 -7.25 -7.60
N ARG A 74 1.88 -8.39 -7.46
CA ARG A 74 2.10 -9.02 -6.14
C ARG A 74 2.78 -8.09 -5.14
N GLY A 75 3.64 -7.19 -5.61
CA GLY A 75 4.26 -6.15 -4.77
C GLY A 75 3.23 -5.19 -4.19
N MET A 76 2.28 -4.73 -5.01
CA MET A 76 1.19 -3.86 -4.54
C MET A 76 0.26 -4.58 -3.57
N THR A 77 -0.10 -5.84 -3.85
CA THR A 77 -0.90 -6.68 -2.92
C THR A 77 -0.18 -6.85 -1.58
N ALA A 78 1.13 -7.09 -1.58
CA ALA A 78 1.91 -7.20 -0.35
C ALA A 78 1.95 -5.88 0.44
N MET A 79 2.03 -4.73 -0.25
CA MET A 79 1.95 -3.42 0.40
C MET A 79 0.59 -3.18 1.05
N LEU A 80 -0.51 -3.49 0.36
CA LEU A 80 -1.87 -3.38 0.93
C LEU A 80 -2.03 -4.28 2.16
N GLY A 81 -1.56 -5.53 2.09
CA GLY A 81 -1.56 -6.44 3.23
C GLY A 81 -0.77 -5.89 4.43
N ARG A 82 0.37 -5.24 4.18
CA ARG A 82 1.16 -4.57 5.22
C ARG A 82 0.42 -3.38 5.85
N VAL A 83 -0.28 -2.58 5.04
CA VAL A 83 -1.10 -1.46 5.54
C VAL A 83 -2.19 -1.99 6.47
N LYS A 84 -3.00 -2.95 6.01
CA LYS A 84 -4.06 -3.55 6.82
C LYS A 84 -3.54 -4.17 8.11
N ARG A 85 -2.36 -4.81 8.08
CA ARG A 85 -1.73 -5.32 9.31
C ARG A 85 -1.42 -4.20 10.29
N GLN A 86 -0.78 -3.12 9.84
CA GLN A 86 -0.48 -1.97 10.69
C GLN A 86 -1.75 -1.32 11.26
N VAL A 87 -2.83 -1.21 10.48
CA VAL A 87 -4.14 -0.73 10.97
C VAL A 87 -4.63 -1.59 12.13
N ARG A 88 -4.64 -2.92 11.98
CA ARG A 88 -5.05 -3.83 13.08
C ARG A 88 -4.17 -3.70 14.32
N GLU A 89 -2.86 -3.56 14.12
CA GLU A 89 -1.91 -3.35 15.23
C GLU A 89 -2.19 -2.03 15.98
N ARG A 90 -2.59 -0.96 15.28
CA ARG A 90 -2.95 0.33 15.89
C ARG A 90 -4.31 0.36 16.56
N LEU A 91 -5.27 -0.43 16.10
CA LEU A 91 -6.58 -0.55 16.77
C LEU A 91 -6.52 -1.41 18.05
N ALA A 92 -5.50 -2.27 18.17
CA ALA A 92 -5.34 -3.19 19.30
C ALA A 92 -4.50 -2.61 20.45
N GLY A 93 -3.80 -1.50 20.24
CA GLY A 93 -3.02 -0.79 21.25
C GLY A 93 -3.75 0.43 21.77
#